data_AF-A0AAD2CM09-F1
#
_entry.id   AF-A0AAD2CM09-F1
#
_cell.length_a   1.000
_cell.length_b   1.000
_cell.length_c   1.000
_cell.angle_alpha   90.00
_cell.angle_beta   90.00
_cell.angle_gamma   90.00
#
_symmetry.space_group_name_H-M   'P 1'
#
loop_
_entity.id
_entity.type
_entity.pdbx_description
1 polymer ?
#
loop_
_entity_poly.entity_id
_entity_poly.type
_entity_poly.pdbx_seq_one_letter_code
_entity_poly.pdbx_strand_id
1 'polypeptide(L)'
;KSNEFEDISEVMPPKFDNKNTVELMESLEQWLKRNRGKGGTLLTYVIREHQNPDDNPTADPGFLMPSMEDEAIRWSLHREDQFVANNKAVWNMLYSVCHGTNAWPVRKGYKTTENGRQAYLDLVVHYQGEGQLNKRRDSAYRILNRTHYKGKKNFIFEKFAARVLGAFEDLKKLWRWHVGTCQGNQFLEHDQRRPAGRRLGRL
;
A
#
# COMPACT_ATOMS: atom_id res chain seq x y z
N LYS A 1 3.41 -6.96 -43.14
CA LYS A 1 2.87 -6.00 -42.15
C LYS A 1 3.08 -6.64 -40.79
N SER A 2 4.18 -6.30 -40.15
CA SER A 2 4.53 -6.72 -38.80
C SER A 2 3.42 -6.26 -37.85
N ASN A 3 2.86 -7.19 -37.06
CA ASN A 3 1.90 -6.87 -36.01
C ASN A 3 2.55 -5.89 -35.03
N GLU A 4 2.04 -4.67 -35.01
CA GLU A 4 2.19 -3.73 -33.91
C GLU A 4 1.46 -4.32 -32.71
N PHE A 5 2.14 -5.20 -31.97
CA PHE A 5 1.81 -5.37 -30.57
C PHE A 5 2.33 -4.11 -29.89
N GLU A 6 1.46 -3.10 -29.75
CA GLU A 6 1.73 -1.97 -28.86
C GLU A 6 2.14 -2.53 -27.50
N ASP A 7 3.35 -2.17 -27.10
CA ASP A 7 3.95 -2.56 -25.83
C ASP A 7 3.16 -1.87 -24.71
N ILE A 8 2.12 -2.56 -24.20
CA ILE A 8 1.22 -2.05 -23.14
C ILE A 8 1.93 -1.96 -21.77
N SER A 9 3.26 -2.05 -21.74
CA SER A 9 4.07 -2.19 -20.52
C SER A 9 4.44 -0.87 -19.82
N GLU A 10 4.16 0.31 -20.40
CA GLU A 10 4.78 1.57 -19.91
C GLU A 10 3.84 2.72 -19.52
N VAL A 11 2.58 2.49 -19.13
CA VAL A 11 1.81 3.58 -18.49
C VAL A 11 2.27 3.74 -17.03
N MET A 12 3.36 4.48 -16.86
CA MET A 12 3.88 4.93 -15.57
C MET A 12 2.81 5.77 -14.85
N PRO A 13 2.55 5.53 -13.55
CA PRO A 13 1.60 6.34 -12.80
C PRO A 13 2.08 7.79 -12.70
N PRO A 14 1.15 8.75 -12.51
CA PRO A 14 1.51 10.15 -12.37
C PRO A 14 2.50 10.36 -11.22
N LYS A 15 3.36 11.37 -11.37
CA LYS A 15 4.30 11.76 -10.30
C LYS A 15 3.55 12.09 -9.03
N PHE A 16 4.20 11.84 -7.90
CA PHE A 16 3.59 11.98 -6.60
C PHE A 16 3.13 13.41 -6.27
N ASP A 17 1.84 13.55 -5.94
CA ASP A 17 1.21 14.77 -5.42
C ASP A 17 0.65 14.53 -4.00
N ASN A 18 0.82 15.51 -3.12
CA ASN A 18 0.37 15.47 -1.72
C ASN A 18 -1.15 15.57 -1.57
N LYS A 19 -1.89 16.00 -2.61
CA LYS A 19 -3.35 16.19 -2.52
C LYS A 19 -4.12 14.86 -2.57
N ASN A 20 -3.72 13.96 -3.46
CA ASN A 20 -4.45 12.71 -3.72
C ASN A 20 -3.63 11.48 -3.32
N THR A 21 -3.21 11.44 -2.05
CA THR A 21 -2.32 10.38 -1.53
C THR A 21 -2.94 8.98 -1.58
N VAL A 22 -4.27 8.85 -1.45
CA VAL A 22 -4.98 7.56 -1.53
C VAL A 22 -4.95 7.01 -2.94
N GLU A 23 -5.44 7.80 -3.90
CA GLU A 23 -5.51 7.44 -5.31
C GLU A 23 -4.12 7.08 -5.84
N LEU A 24 -3.09 7.80 -5.37
CA LEU A 24 -1.72 7.48 -5.71
C LEU A 24 -1.32 6.09 -5.21
N MET A 25 -1.54 5.76 -3.93
CA MET A 25 -1.18 4.44 -3.41
C MET A 25 -1.94 3.33 -4.15
N GLU A 26 -3.24 3.52 -4.40
CA GLU A 26 -4.05 2.59 -5.19
C GLU A 26 -3.51 2.45 -6.62
N SER A 27 -3.09 3.55 -7.26
CA SER A 27 -2.48 3.52 -8.61
C SER A 27 -1.11 2.84 -8.63
N LEU A 28 -0.34 2.97 -7.56
CA LEU A 28 0.98 2.36 -7.41
C LEU A 28 0.84 0.85 -7.21
N GLU A 29 -0.08 0.41 -6.35
CA GLU A 29 -0.45 -1.00 -6.22
C GLU A 29 -0.95 -1.59 -7.53
N GLN A 30 -1.80 -0.86 -8.25
CA GLN A 30 -2.29 -1.29 -9.56
C GLN A 30 -1.15 -1.42 -10.58
N TRP A 31 -0.17 -0.52 -10.53
CA TRP A 31 1.00 -0.59 -11.39
C TRP A 31 1.91 -1.78 -11.04
N LEU A 32 2.08 -2.10 -9.76
CA LEU A 32 2.80 -3.30 -9.33
C LEU A 32 2.09 -4.60 -9.74
N LYS A 33 0.74 -4.63 -9.68
CA LYS A 33 -0.08 -5.76 -10.14
C LYS A 33 0.00 -6.01 -11.63
N ARG A 34 0.26 -4.97 -12.43
CA ARG A 34 0.41 -5.11 -13.89
C ARG A 34 1.81 -5.60 -14.29
N ASN A 35 2.83 -5.30 -13.48
CA ASN A 35 4.20 -5.61 -13.81
C ASN A 35 4.61 -7.00 -13.29
N ARG A 36 5.15 -7.82 -14.20
CA ARG A 36 5.75 -9.12 -13.88
C ARG A 36 7.25 -8.95 -13.64
N GLY A 37 7.75 -9.62 -12.60
CA GLY A 37 9.17 -9.65 -12.27
C GLY A 37 9.91 -10.80 -12.94
N LYS A 38 11.20 -10.94 -12.58
CA LYS A 38 12.01 -12.13 -12.84
C LYS A 38 11.29 -13.35 -12.24
N GLY A 39 11.13 -14.41 -13.04
CA GLY A 39 10.37 -15.61 -12.65
C GLY A 39 8.88 -15.58 -13.03
N GLY A 40 8.40 -14.53 -13.70
CA GLY A 40 7.04 -14.46 -14.24
C GLY A 40 5.93 -14.21 -13.21
N THR A 41 6.31 -14.04 -11.94
CA THR A 41 5.42 -13.68 -10.82
C THR A 41 5.15 -12.18 -10.78
N LEU A 42 3.99 -11.79 -10.25
CA LEU A 42 3.57 -10.38 -10.15
C LEU A 42 4.33 -9.64 -9.04
N LEU A 43 4.91 -8.47 -9.32
CA LEU A 43 5.74 -7.73 -8.36
C LEU A 43 5.04 -7.37 -7.05
N THR A 44 3.70 -7.41 -7.01
CA THR A 44 2.87 -7.29 -5.81
C THR A 44 3.33 -8.21 -4.69
N TYR A 45 3.90 -9.38 -4.98
CA TYR A 45 4.35 -10.29 -3.93
C TYR A 45 5.44 -9.67 -3.05
N VAL A 46 6.27 -8.76 -3.58
CA VAL A 46 7.36 -8.12 -2.83
C VAL A 46 6.82 -7.25 -1.70
N ILE A 47 5.69 -6.57 -1.95
CA ILE A 47 5.09 -5.59 -1.03
C ILE A 47 4.08 -6.19 -0.05
N ARG A 48 3.91 -7.51 -0.03
CA ARG A 48 2.99 -8.18 0.89
C ARG A 48 3.39 -7.95 2.35
N GLU A 49 2.38 -7.92 3.23
CA GLU A 49 2.54 -7.72 4.67
C GLU A 49 3.39 -8.83 5.30
N HIS A 50 2.98 -10.10 5.12
CA HIS A 50 3.66 -11.26 5.69
C HIS A 50 4.79 -11.78 4.80
N GLN A 51 6.01 -11.84 5.32
CA GLN A 51 7.15 -12.36 4.56
C GLN A 51 7.04 -13.86 4.28
N ASN A 52 6.51 -14.64 5.22
CA ASN A 52 6.22 -16.06 5.02
C ASN A 52 4.71 -16.23 4.76
N PRO A 53 4.28 -16.95 3.70
CA PRO A 53 2.86 -17.30 3.54
C PRO A 53 2.25 -18.00 4.75
N ASP A 54 3.01 -18.82 5.47
CA ASP A 54 2.51 -19.58 6.63
C ASP A 54 2.18 -18.68 7.83
N ASP A 55 2.75 -17.47 7.88
CA ASP A 55 2.50 -16.51 8.96
C ASP A 55 1.19 -15.72 8.74
N ASN A 56 0.48 -15.97 7.63
CA ASN A 56 -0.83 -15.35 7.38
C ASN A 56 -1.92 -16.12 8.14
N PRO A 57 -2.56 -15.54 9.17
CA PRO A 57 -3.58 -16.20 9.97
C PRO A 57 -4.89 -16.47 9.21
N THR A 58 -5.05 -15.90 8.00
CA THR A 58 -6.18 -16.16 7.11
C THR A 58 -5.86 -17.38 6.25
N ALA A 59 -5.90 -18.54 6.91
CA ALA A 59 -5.79 -19.86 6.33
C ALA A 59 -6.65 -20.00 5.05
N ASP A 60 -6.09 -20.73 4.09
CA ASP A 60 -6.66 -21.18 2.81
C ASP A 60 -8.15 -20.83 2.56
N PRO A 61 -8.47 -19.95 1.60
CA PRO A 61 -9.86 -19.62 1.24
C PRO A 61 -10.67 -20.81 0.68
N GLY A 62 -10.03 -21.97 0.46
CA GLY A 62 -10.66 -23.23 0.11
C GLY A 62 -10.46 -23.62 -1.35
N PHE A 63 -11.04 -24.76 -1.75
CA PHE A 63 -10.87 -25.27 -3.11
C PHE A 63 -11.39 -24.28 -4.17
N LEU A 64 -10.55 -23.95 -5.17
CA LEU A 64 -10.81 -22.96 -6.24
C LEU A 64 -10.93 -21.49 -5.78
N MET A 65 -10.49 -21.18 -4.56
CA MET A 65 -10.31 -19.81 -4.08
C MET A 65 -8.99 -19.71 -3.31
N PRO A 66 -8.04 -18.85 -3.68
CA PRO A 66 -8.18 -17.66 -4.51
C PRO A 66 -7.86 -17.91 -6.00
N SER A 67 -7.74 -16.84 -6.80
CA SER A 67 -7.27 -16.92 -8.19
C SER A 67 -5.87 -17.52 -8.26
N MET A 68 -5.55 -18.22 -9.35
CA MET A 68 -4.21 -18.78 -9.61
C MET A 68 -3.09 -17.74 -9.42
N GLU A 69 -3.34 -16.48 -9.79
CA GLU A 69 -2.36 -15.39 -9.61
C GLU A 69 -2.15 -15.03 -8.13
N ASP A 70 -3.21 -15.04 -7.33
CA ASP A 70 -3.15 -14.77 -5.90
C ASP A 70 -2.49 -15.93 -5.14
N GLU A 71 -2.68 -17.18 -5.59
CA GLU A 71 -1.91 -18.33 -5.10
C GLU A 71 -0.44 -18.17 -5.43
N ALA A 72 -0.09 -17.80 -6.67
CA ALA A 72 1.31 -17.57 -7.06
C ALA A 72 1.96 -16.46 -6.21
N ILE A 73 1.25 -15.37 -5.93
CA ILE A 73 1.70 -14.31 -5.03
C ILE A 73 1.91 -14.85 -3.61
N ARG A 74 0.96 -15.62 -3.09
CA ARG A 74 1.02 -16.20 -1.75
C ARG A 74 2.23 -17.13 -1.62
N TRP A 75 2.42 -18.03 -2.57
CA TRP A 75 3.45 -19.08 -2.50
C TRP A 75 4.86 -18.59 -2.85
N SER A 76 4.98 -17.45 -3.54
CA SER A 76 6.29 -16.89 -3.86
C SER A 76 7.12 -16.60 -2.60
N LEU A 77 8.41 -16.95 -2.61
CA LEU A 77 9.28 -16.81 -1.45
C LEU A 77 10.09 -15.50 -1.48
N HIS A 78 10.29 -14.90 -0.30
CA HIS A 78 11.11 -13.69 -0.11
C HIS A 78 12.57 -14.02 0.25
N ARG A 79 13.15 -15.07 -0.34
CA ARG A 79 14.52 -15.52 0.00
C ARG A 79 15.40 -15.77 -1.23
N GLU A 80 14.79 -16.01 -2.38
CA GLU A 80 15.51 -16.41 -3.59
C GLU A 80 16.17 -15.22 -4.31
N ASP A 81 17.11 -15.51 -5.22
CA ASP A 81 17.72 -14.50 -6.11
C ASP A 81 16.65 -13.72 -6.91
N GLN A 82 15.54 -14.38 -7.23
CA GLN A 82 14.38 -13.76 -7.85
C GLN A 82 13.82 -12.60 -7.01
N PHE A 83 13.78 -12.77 -5.68
CA PHE A 83 13.32 -11.72 -4.77
C PHE A 83 14.26 -10.52 -4.77
N VAL A 84 15.57 -10.71 -4.79
CA VAL A 84 16.53 -9.61 -4.82
C VAL A 84 16.36 -8.78 -6.11
N ALA A 85 16.24 -9.45 -7.25
CA ALA A 85 16.01 -8.79 -8.54
C ALA A 85 14.67 -8.04 -8.57
N ASN A 86 13.60 -8.68 -8.09
CA ASN A 86 12.25 -8.09 -8.06
C ASN A 86 12.15 -6.94 -7.05
N ASN A 87 12.84 -7.02 -5.91
CA ASN A 87 12.92 -5.95 -4.93
C ASN A 87 13.59 -4.70 -5.50
N LYS A 88 14.66 -4.89 -6.28
CA LYS A 88 15.32 -3.79 -7.01
C LYS A 88 14.42 -3.22 -8.12
N ALA A 89 13.66 -4.05 -8.82
CA ALA A 89 12.68 -3.58 -9.80
C ALA A 89 11.60 -2.71 -9.14
N VAL A 90 11.06 -3.14 -8.00
CA VAL A 90 10.10 -2.34 -7.20
C VAL A 90 10.75 -1.03 -6.76
N TRP A 91 12.01 -1.03 -6.34
CA TRP A 91 12.72 0.21 -6.01
C TRP A 91 12.81 1.18 -7.20
N ASN A 92 13.14 0.69 -8.39
CA ASN A 92 13.23 1.52 -9.59
C ASN A 92 11.87 2.11 -9.98
N MET A 93 10.81 1.29 -9.87
CA MET A 93 9.43 1.73 -10.07
C MET A 93 9.06 2.82 -9.08
N LEU A 94 9.32 2.60 -7.80
CA LEU A 94 9.12 3.60 -6.77
C LEU A 94 9.87 4.90 -7.14
N TYR A 95 11.17 4.80 -7.42
CA TYR A 95 12.04 5.92 -7.74
C TYR A 95 11.43 6.84 -8.82
N SER A 96 10.93 6.28 -9.92
CA SER A 96 10.37 7.09 -11.01
C SER A 96 9.20 7.97 -10.54
N VAL A 97 8.35 7.46 -9.64
CA VAL A 97 7.12 8.13 -9.18
C VAL A 97 7.39 9.24 -8.16
N CYS A 98 8.33 9.05 -7.23
CA CYS A 98 8.58 10.06 -6.18
C CYS A 98 9.89 10.83 -6.31
N HIS A 99 10.71 10.56 -7.32
CA HIS A 99 11.85 11.42 -7.57
C HIS A 99 11.36 12.84 -7.94
N GLY A 100 11.87 13.85 -7.23
CA GLY A 100 11.50 15.25 -7.44
C GLY A 100 10.16 15.66 -6.82
N THR A 101 9.59 14.86 -5.92
CA THR A 101 8.33 15.18 -5.23
C THR A 101 8.51 15.25 -3.72
N ASN A 102 7.46 15.66 -3.01
CA ASN A 102 7.48 15.74 -1.54
C ASN A 102 7.58 14.37 -0.84
N ALA A 103 7.36 13.27 -1.55
CA ALA A 103 7.55 11.91 -1.04
C ALA A 103 9.02 11.44 -1.11
N TRP A 104 9.88 12.15 -1.85
CA TRP A 104 11.30 11.79 -1.99
C TRP A 104 12.06 11.63 -0.66
N PRO A 105 11.90 12.51 0.34
CA PRO A 105 12.64 12.42 1.60
C PRO A 105 12.41 11.10 2.35
N VAL A 106 11.18 10.56 2.30
CA VAL A 106 10.80 9.31 2.98
C VAL A 106 11.65 8.13 2.47
N ARG A 107 11.92 8.10 1.17
CA ARG A 107 12.62 6.95 0.55
C ARG A 107 14.10 7.18 0.29
N LYS A 108 14.59 8.41 0.46
CA LYS A 108 15.97 8.79 0.14
C LYS A 108 17.01 7.86 0.81
N GLY A 109 16.73 7.37 2.02
CA GLY A 109 17.62 6.46 2.76
C GLY A 109 17.85 5.10 2.09
N TYR A 110 16.92 4.64 1.25
CA TYR A 110 16.99 3.34 0.58
C TYR A 110 17.71 3.37 -0.76
N LYS A 111 18.23 4.53 -1.19
CA LYS A 111 18.88 4.68 -2.50
C LYS A 111 20.13 3.80 -2.66
N THR A 112 20.91 3.61 -1.59
CA THR A 112 22.13 2.81 -1.64
C THR A 112 21.85 1.31 -1.63
N THR A 113 20.82 0.89 -0.89
CA THR A 113 20.46 -0.53 -0.74
C THR A 113 19.46 -1.00 -1.80
N GLU A 114 18.83 -0.07 -2.51
CA GLU A 114 17.78 -0.31 -3.51
C GLU A 114 16.66 -1.21 -2.98
N ASN A 115 16.33 -1.06 -1.69
CA ASN A 115 15.36 -1.90 -1.02
C ASN A 115 13.93 -1.41 -1.28
N GLY A 116 13.30 -1.92 -2.34
CA GLY A 116 11.97 -1.53 -2.77
C GLY A 116 10.87 -1.84 -1.75
N ARG A 117 10.93 -3.01 -1.11
CA ARG A 117 9.94 -3.45 -0.10
C ARG A 117 9.86 -2.47 1.07
N GLN A 118 11.00 -2.22 1.72
CA GLN A 118 11.03 -1.32 2.89
C GLN A 118 10.66 0.10 2.50
N ALA A 119 11.13 0.56 1.34
CA ALA A 119 10.77 1.87 0.81
C ALA A 119 9.26 2.02 0.53
N TYR A 120 8.57 0.95 0.12
CA TYR A 120 7.12 0.93 -0.04
C TYR A 120 6.40 0.95 1.31
N LEU A 121 6.79 0.09 2.25
CA LEU A 121 6.16 0.00 3.57
C LEU A 121 6.27 1.33 4.34
N ASP A 122 7.43 1.97 4.32
CA ASP A 122 7.62 3.29 4.93
C ASP A 122 6.75 4.36 4.27
N LEU A 123 6.54 4.26 2.95
CA LEU A 123 5.66 5.16 2.23
C LEU A 123 4.19 4.97 2.67
N VAL A 124 3.76 3.72 2.82
CA VAL A 124 2.44 3.37 3.37
C VAL A 124 2.29 3.91 4.79
N VAL A 125 3.25 3.66 5.68
CA VAL A 125 3.22 4.17 7.06
C VAL A 125 3.15 5.69 7.11
N HIS A 126 3.93 6.39 6.28
CA HIS A 126 3.95 7.85 6.27
C HIS A 126 2.63 8.47 5.78
N TYR A 127 2.04 7.93 4.70
CA TYR A 127 0.85 8.52 4.06
C TYR A 127 -0.48 7.89 4.49
N GLN A 128 -0.46 6.71 5.08
CA GLN A 128 -1.62 6.00 5.62
C GLN A 128 -1.52 5.76 7.13
N GLY A 129 -0.57 6.39 7.83
CA GLY A 129 -0.47 6.33 9.29
C GLY A 129 -1.70 6.91 9.99
N GLU A 130 -1.84 6.61 11.29
CA GLU A 130 -3.03 6.91 12.09
C GLU A 130 -3.49 8.38 12.01
N GLY A 131 -2.56 9.33 12.01
CA GLY A 131 -2.88 10.75 11.88
C GLY A 131 -3.59 11.09 10.57
N GLN A 132 -3.22 10.44 9.46
CA GLN A 132 -3.89 10.62 8.17
C GLN A 132 -5.23 9.89 8.12
N LEU A 133 -5.32 8.70 8.73
CA LEU A 133 -6.57 7.96 8.87
C LEU A 133 -7.61 8.75 9.69
N ASN A 134 -7.20 9.37 10.79
CA ASN A 134 -8.05 10.23 11.61
C ASN A 134 -8.53 11.46 10.81
N LYS A 135 -7.64 12.13 10.08
CA LYS A 135 -8.03 13.25 9.20
C LYS A 135 -9.06 12.84 8.14
N ARG A 136 -8.93 11.64 7.55
CA ARG A 136 -9.89 11.09 6.59
C ARG A 136 -11.23 10.77 7.26
N ARG A 137 -11.20 10.16 8.45
CA ARG A 137 -12.39 9.90 9.27
C ARG A 137 -13.16 11.20 9.54
N ASP A 138 -12.46 12.22 10.01
CA ASP A 138 -13.06 13.52 10.32
C ASP A 138 -13.63 14.20 9.07
N SER A 139 -12.95 14.06 7.92
CA SER A 139 -13.44 14.55 6.64
C SER A 139 -14.74 13.87 6.23
N ALA A 140 -14.82 12.54 6.35
CA ALA A 140 -16.02 11.78 6.02
C ALA A 140 -17.20 12.17 6.93
N TYR A 141 -16.99 12.25 8.25
CA TYR A 141 -18.03 12.73 9.17
C TYR A 141 -18.45 14.17 8.90
N ARG A 142 -17.51 15.04 8.53
CA ARG A 142 -17.84 16.43 8.12
C ARG A 142 -18.72 16.45 6.87
N ILE A 143 -18.47 15.58 5.90
CA ILE A 143 -19.33 15.46 4.71
C ILE A 143 -20.73 15.01 5.12
N LEU A 144 -20.85 13.98 5.95
CA LEU A 144 -22.16 13.48 6.41
C LEU A 144 -22.93 14.55 7.18
N ASN A 145 -22.30 15.23 8.13
CA ASN A 145 -22.94 16.26 8.96
C ASN A 145 -23.33 17.53 8.18
N ARG A 146 -22.60 17.86 7.10
CA ARG A 146 -22.85 19.06 6.30
C ARG A 146 -23.83 18.80 5.15
N THR A 147 -23.92 17.55 4.69
CA THR A 147 -24.66 17.21 3.48
C THR A 147 -26.12 16.96 3.83
N HIS A 148 -26.98 17.94 3.50
CA HIS A 148 -28.43 17.82 3.62
C HIS A 148 -29.10 18.15 2.29
N TYR A 149 -30.09 17.34 1.90
CA TYR A 149 -30.90 17.60 0.72
C TYR A 149 -32.00 18.61 1.05
N LYS A 150 -32.08 19.71 0.29
CA LYS A 150 -33.09 20.79 0.45
C LYS A 150 -33.86 21.10 -0.84
N GLY A 151 -33.82 20.22 -1.85
CA GLY A 151 -34.52 20.42 -3.12
C GLY A 151 -34.02 21.59 -3.98
N LYS A 152 -32.74 21.96 -3.90
CA LYS A 152 -32.17 23.09 -4.65
C LYS A 152 -31.83 22.69 -6.10
N LYS A 153 -32.13 23.55 -7.07
CA LYS A 153 -31.90 23.32 -8.52
C LYS A 153 -30.47 22.85 -8.88
N ASN A 154 -29.44 23.37 -8.20
CA ASN A 154 -28.03 23.03 -8.48
C ASN A 154 -27.53 21.79 -7.71
N PHE A 155 -28.30 21.31 -6.73
CA PHE A 155 -27.97 20.16 -5.89
C PHE A 155 -29.11 19.15 -5.96
N ILE A 156 -29.14 18.42 -7.08
CA ILE A 156 -30.08 17.33 -7.32
C ILE A 156 -29.83 16.16 -6.35
N PHE A 157 -30.86 15.34 -6.15
CA PHE A 157 -30.82 14.21 -5.23
C PHE A 157 -29.68 13.23 -5.54
N GLU A 158 -29.36 12.98 -6.81
CA GLU A 158 -28.24 12.11 -7.20
C GLU A 158 -26.89 12.60 -6.67
N LYS A 159 -26.65 13.92 -6.70
CA LYS A 159 -25.43 14.53 -6.14
C LYS A 159 -25.40 14.42 -4.61
N PHE A 160 -26.56 14.44 -3.97
CA PHE A 160 -26.68 14.19 -2.54
C PHE A 160 -26.32 12.73 -2.21
N ALA A 161 -26.96 11.78 -2.87
CA ALA A 161 -26.72 10.35 -2.66
C ALA A 161 -25.25 10.00 -2.93
N ALA A 162 -24.66 10.50 -4.02
CA ALA A 162 -23.25 10.27 -4.35
C ALA A 162 -22.29 10.79 -3.25
N ARG A 163 -22.55 11.95 -2.66
CA ARG A 163 -21.72 12.49 -1.56
C ARG A 163 -21.84 11.67 -0.29
N VAL A 164 -23.05 11.25 0.07
CA VAL A 164 -23.29 10.44 1.26
C VAL A 164 -22.70 9.04 1.09
N LEU A 165 -22.91 8.39 -0.07
CA LEU A 165 -22.33 7.09 -0.40
C LEU A 165 -20.80 7.13 -0.41
N GLY A 166 -20.20 8.16 -1.02
CA GLY A 166 -18.75 8.34 -1.01
C GLY A 166 -18.19 8.44 0.41
N ALA A 167 -18.84 9.20 1.29
CA ALA A 167 -18.43 9.29 2.70
C ALA A 167 -18.57 7.95 3.46
N PHE A 168 -19.61 7.16 3.16
CA PHE A 168 -19.75 5.82 3.75
C PHE A 168 -18.68 4.84 3.26
N GLU A 169 -18.34 4.86 1.96
CA GLU A 169 -17.26 4.04 1.42
C GLU A 169 -15.90 4.40 2.03
N ASP A 170 -15.62 5.69 2.23
CA ASP A 170 -14.42 6.16 2.92
C ASP A 170 -14.34 5.63 4.36
N LEU A 171 -15.46 5.70 5.10
CA LEU A 171 -15.53 5.13 6.45
C LEU A 171 -15.29 3.62 6.40
N LYS A 172 -16.00 2.89 5.53
CA LYS A 172 -15.88 1.43 5.37
C LYS A 172 -14.44 0.99 5.09
N LYS A 173 -13.71 1.73 4.23
CA LYS A 173 -12.28 1.50 4.00
C LYS A 173 -11.50 1.60 5.32
N LEU A 174 -11.69 2.68 6.09
CA LEU A 174 -10.99 2.89 7.38
C LEU A 174 -11.27 1.78 8.41
N TRP A 175 -12.52 1.31 8.51
CA TRP A 175 -12.87 0.20 9.39
C TRP A 175 -12.12 -1.09 9.05
N ARG A 176 -11.91 -1.37 7.76
CA ARG A 176 -11.15 -2.55 7.30
C ARG A 176 -9.67 -2.49 7.74
N TRP A 177 -9.06 -1.30 7.75
CA TRP A 177 -7.69 -1.12 8.23
C TRP A 177 -7.57 -1.39 9.74
N HIS A 178 -8.49 -0.88 10.56
CA HIS A 178 -8.42 -1.07 12.02
C HIS A 178 -8.58 -2.54 12.44
N VAL A 179 -9.48 -3.28 11.80
CA VAL A 179 -9.69 -4.71 12.12
C VAL A 179 -8.44 -5.55 11.79
N GLY A 180 -7.71 -5.22 10.72
CA GLY A 180 -6.44 -5.88 10.38
C GLY A 180 -5.28 -5.51 11.32
N THR A 181 -5.15 -4.24 11.70
CA THR A 181 -4.03 -3.78 12.55
C THR A 181 -4.13 -4.21 14.02
N CYS A 182 -5.33 -4.50 14.53
CA CYS A 182 -5.49 -4.99 15.90
C CYS A 182 -4.89 -6.40 16.11
N GLN A 183 -4.68 -7.18 15.03
CA GLN A 183 -3.94 -8.45 15.08
C GLN A 183 -2.44 -8.29 14.79
N GLY A 184 -2.04 -7.31 13.97
CA GLY A 184 -0.63 -7.12 13.55
C GLY A 184 0.24 -6.23 14.45
N ASN A 185 -0.32 -5.23 15.14
CA ASN A 185 0.49 -4.26 15.90
C ASN A 185 0.94 -4.74 17.29
N GLN A 186 0.48 -5.91 17.77
CA GLN A 186 1.08 -6.52 18.97
C GLN A 186 2.50 -7.06 18.72
N PHE A 187 2.93 -7.20 17.46
CA PHE A 187 4.21 -7.84 17.14
C PHE A 187 5.39 -6.85 17.03
N LEU A 188 5.15 -5.60 16.59
CA LEU A 188 6.21 -4.60 16.41
C LEU A 188 6.68 -3.94 17.73
N GLU A 189 5.87 -3.99 18.79
CA GLU A 189 6.29 -3.51 20.11
C GLU A 189 7.23 -4.49 20.85
N HIS A 190 7.32 -5.74 20.40
CA HIS A 190 8.10 -6.77 21.10
C HIS A 190 9.59 -6.82 20.73
N ASP A 191 10.01 -6.23 19.61
CA ASP A 191 11.42 -6.24 19.14
C ASP A 191 12.22 -4.99 19.58
N GLN A 192 11.57 -3.95 20.13
CA GLN A 192 12.26 -2.77 20.64
C GLN A 192 12.74 -2.89 22.10
N ARG A 193 12.46 -4.01 22.79
CA ARG A 193 13.00 -4.29 24.14
C ARG A 193 14.27 -5.15 24.08
N ARG A 194 15.33 -4.68 23.41
CA ARG A 194 16.68 -5.16 23.73
C ARG A 194 17.11 -4.51 25.05
N PRO A 195 17.47 -5.26 26.11
CA PRO A 195 17.98 -4.66 27.33
C PRO A 195 19.30 -3.96 27.03
N ALA A 196 19.32 -2.64 27.26
CA ALA A 196 20.54 -1.84 27.25
C ALA A 196 21.57 -2.49 28.19
N GLY A 197 22.74 -2.83 27.65
CA GLY A 197 23.84 -3.39 28.40
C GLY A 197 24.22 -2.51 29.58
N ARG A 198 24.08 -3.04 30.80
CA ARG A 198 24.66 -2.43 32.00
C ARG A 198 26.17 -2.62 31.93
N ARG A 199 26.88 -1.52 31.65
CA ARG A 199 28.28 -1.35 32.02
C ARG A 199 28.40 -1.47 33.54
N LEU A 200 29.03 -2.52 34.03
CA LEU A 200 29.63 -2.52 35.37
C LEU A 200 31.08 -2.12 35.22
N GLY A 201 31.35 -0.86 35.54
CA GLY A 201 32.70 -0.39 35.84
C GLY A 201 32.92 -0.43 37.34
N ARG A 202 34.12 -0.89 37.71
CA ARG A 202 34.94 -0.48 38.86
C ARG A 202 34.31 -0.57 40.26
N LEU A 203 34.81 -1.51 41.06
CA LEU A 203 35.63 -1.26 42.27
C LEU A 203 36.49 -2.49 42.53
#